data_AF-A0A2V8PBI5-F1
#
_entry.id   AF-A0A2V8PBI5-F1
#
_cell.length_a   1.000
_cell.length_b   1.000
_cell.length_c   1.000
_cell.angle_alpha   90.00
_cell.angle_beta   90.00
_cell.angle_gamma   90.00
#
_symmetry.space_group_name_H-M   'P 1'
#
loop_
_entity.id
_entity.type
_entity.pdbx_description
1 polymer ?
#
loop_
_entity_poly.entity_id
_entity_poly.type
_entity_poly.pdbx_seq_one_letter_code
_entity_poly.pdbx_strand_id
1 'polypeptide(L)'
;LADSEARIYLLCDAGATAASIWNSMREQGLEVSRKQINEFLEMLVAARLVYEEGGLYLALATSDNLEVAEFETELYGTSEARALAPVQIQPLDRRSLVA
;
A
#
# COMPACT_ATOMS: atom_id res chain seq x y z
N LEU A 1 19.79 5.40 2.93
CA LEU A 1 18.39 5.82 2.66
C LEU A 1 17.50 4.59 2.43
N ALA A 2 17.88 3.67 1.54
CA ALA A 2 17.13 2.43 1.27
C ALA A 2 16.71 1.64 2.54
N ASP A 3 17.62 1.45 3.50
CA ASP A 3 17.30 0.72 4.74
C ASP A 3 16.22 1.42 5.59
N SER A 4 16.20 2.75 5.58
CA SER A 4 15.21 3.55 6.31
C SER A 4 13.85 3.52 5.62
N GLU A 5 13.83 3.60 4.29
CA GLU A 5 12.62 3.51 3.46
C GLU A 5 11.95 2.13 3.60
N ALA A 6 12.74 1.06 3.48
CA ALA A 6 12.25 -0.31 3.71
C ALA A 6 11.66 -0.46 5.13
N ARG A 7 12.29 0.14 6.14
CA ARG A 7 11.78 0.13 7.51
C ARG A 7 10.47 0.92 7.63
N ILE A 8 10.35 2.09 7.00
CA ILE A 8 9.09 2.87 7.00
C ILE A 8 7.96 2.02 6.42
N TYR A 9 8.21 1.36 5.29
CA TYR A 9 7.22 0.48 4.66
C TYR A 9 6.82 -0.69 5.58
N LEU A 10 7.79 -1.39 6.17
CA LEU A 10 7.52 -2.51 7.08
C LEU A 10 6.74 -2.11 8.34
N LEU A 11 6.95 -0.90 8.86
CA LEU A 11 6.17 -0.42 10.00
C LEU A 11 4.68 -0.23 9.66
N CYS A 12 4.34 -0.06 8.39
CA CYS A 12 2.95 0.06 7.96
C CYS A 12 2.20 -1.29 7.93
N ASP A 13 2.88 -2.42 8.12
CA ASP A 13 2.27 -3.77 8.06
C ASP A 13 1.12 -3.96 9.06
N ALA A 14 1.31 -3.50 10.31
CA ALA A 14 0.27 -3.52 11.34
C ALA A 14 -0.55 -2.21 11.42
N GLY A 15 -0.34 -1.29 10.48
CA GLY A 15 -0.85 0.08 10.56
C GLY A 15 0.05 0.97 11.42
N ALA A 16 0.48 2.11 10.88
CA ALA A 16 1.29 3.07 11.63
C ALA A 16 0.94 4.51 11.29
N THR A 17 1.13 5.41 12.25
CA THR A 17 1.06 6.87 12.00
C THR A 17 2.44 7.41 11.68
N ALA A 18 2.53 8.49 10.90
CA ALA A 18 3.81 9.17 10.63
C ALA A 18 4.57 9.55 11.91
N ALA A 19 3.85 9.91 12.98
CA ALA A 19 4.45 10.20 14.29
C ALA A 19 5.06 8.95 14.94
N SER A 20 4.35 7.82 14.92
CA SER A 20 4.86 6.54 15.45
C SER A 20 6.08 6.04 14.67
N ILE A 21 6.08 6.18 13.34
CA ILE A 21 7.19 5.84 12.47
C ILE A 21 8.40 6.72 12.82
N TRP A 22 8.22 8.04 12.92
CA TRP A 22 9.30 8.95 13.27
C TRP A 22 9.91 8.66 14.64
N ASN A 23 9.09 8.33 15.65
CA ASN A 23 9.58 7.93 16.97
C ASN A 23 10.42 6.64 16.89
N SER A 24 9.92 5.62 16.17
CA SER A 24 10.62 4.35 15.99
C SER A 24 11.98 4.52 15.29
N MET A 25 12.07 5.42 14.29
CA MET A 25 13.32 5.73 13.61
C MET A 25 14.34 6.36 14.58
N ARG A 26 13.89 7.29 15.42
CA ARG A 26 14.77 7.94 16.41
C ARG A 26 15.27 6.98 17.47
N GLU A 27 14.43 6.08 17.94
CA GLU A 27 14.82 5.04 18.91
C GLU A 27 15.90 4.11 18.33
N GLN A 28 15.90 3.90 17.02
CA GLN A 28 16.91 3.12 16.30
C GLN A 28 18.15 3.95 15.90
N GLY A 29 18.23 5.23 16.30
CA GLY A 29 19.35 6.12 15.96
C GLY A 29 19.38 6.53 14.48
N LEU A 30 18.26 6.40 13.76
CA LEU A 30 18.15 6.80 12.36
C LEU A 30 17.78 8.28 12.26
N GLU A 31 18.60 9.05 11.55
CA GLU A 31 18.37 10.47 11.29
C GLU A 31 17.49 10.68 10.05
N VAL A 32 16.18 10.47 10.23
CA VAL A 32 15.17 10.76 9.20
C VAL A 32 14.25 11.88 9.68
N SER A 33 14.08 12.89 8.84
CA SER A 33 13.16 13.99 9.15
C SER A 33 11.70 13.57 8.97
N ARG A 34 10.79 14.25 9.69
CA ARG A 34 9.33 14.05 9.50
C ARG A 34 8.90 14.33 8.06
N LYS A 35 9.53 15.31 7.41
CA LYS A 35 9.26 15.67 6.02
C LYS A 35 9.54 14.49 5.08
N GLN A 36 10.71 13.87 5.21
CA GLN A 36 11.10 12.71 4.40
C GLN A 36 10.16 11.52 4.61
N ILE A 37 9.72 11.29 5.86
CA ILE A 37 8.74 10.21 6.15
C ILE A 37 7.43 10.50 5.44
N ASN A 38 6.89 11.72 5.53
CA ASN A 38 5.63 12.07 4.88
C ASN A 38 5.74 11.99 3.36
N GLU A 39 6.80 12.54 2.77
CA GLU A 39 7.06 12.45 1.32
C GLU A 39 7.12 10.99 0.86
N PHE A 40 7.75 10.12 1.64
CA PHE A 40 7.82 8.70 1.31
C PHE A 40 6.45 7.99 1.45
N LEU A 41 5.69 8.27 2.51
CA LEU A 41 4.35 7.73 2.69
C LEU A 41 3.40 8.18 1.57
N GLU A 42 3.47 9.46 1.16
CA GLU A 42 2.71 9.99 0.02
C GLU A 42 3.04 9.24 -1.28
N MET A 43 4.32 8.96 -1.54
CA MET A 43 4.73 8.14 -2.69
C MET A 43 4.17 6.71 -2.62
N LEU A 44 4.19 6.07 -1.45
CA LEU A 44 3.65 4.72 -1.27
C LEU A 44 2.13 4.67 -1.48
N VAL A 45 1.41 5.69 -1.01
CA VAL A 45 -0.04 5.83 -1.25
C VAL A 45 -0.32 6.04 -2.74
N ALA A 46 0.44 6.92 -3.41
CA ALA A 46 0.31 7.14 -4.84
C ALA A 46 0.58 5.86 -5.66
N ALA A 47 1.54 5.04 -5.23
CA ALA A 47 1.87 3.75 -5.83
C ALA A 47 0.88 2.63 -5.47
N ARG A 48 -0.15 2.89 -4.64
CA ARG A 48 -1.08 1.89 -4.10
C ARG A 48 -0.39 0.74 -3.37
N LEU A 49 0.72 1.03 -2.70
CA LEU A 49 1.43 0.08 -1.83
C LEU A 49 1.02 0.21 -0.37
N VAL A 50 0.46 1.36 0.00
CA VAL A 50 -0.06 1.68 1.32
C VAL A 50 -1.42 2.35 1.17
N TYR A 51 -2.35 2.04 2.06
CA TYR A 51 -3.63 2.74 2.21
C TYR A 51 -3.58 3.68 3.40
N GLU A 52 -4.12 4.88 3.24
CA GLU A 52 -4.22 5.88 4.32
C GLU A 52 -5.68 6.00 4.77
N GLU A 53 -5.91 5.91 6.08
CA GLU A 53 -7.21 6.12 6.71
C GLU A 53 -7.02 6.93 8.00
N GLY A 54 -7.40 8.22 7.97
CA GLY A 54 -7.40 9.07 9.16
C GLY A 54 -6.02 9.28 9.78
N GLY A 55 -4.96 9.31 8.97
CA GLY A 55 -3.56 9.43 9.37
C GLY A 55 -2.88 8.12 9.75
N LEU A 56 -3.59 6.99 9.64
CA LEU A 56 -3.04 5.65 9.78
C LEU A 56 -2.69 5.09 8.40
N TYR A 57 -1.48 4.57 8.26
CA TYR A 57 -0.93 4.02 7.03
C TYR A 57 -0.82 2.50 7.16
N LEU A 58 -1.52 1.77 6.30
CA LEU A 58 -1.58 0.31 6.27
C LEU A 58 -0.96 -0.24 4.98
N ALA A 59 0.04 -1.11 5.09
CA ALA A 59 0.64 -1.76 3.92
C ALA A 59 -0.39 -2.66 3.22
N LEU A 60 -0.40 -2.60 1.89
CA LEU A 60 -1.28 -3.43 1.07
C LEU A 60 -0.52 -4.66 0.59
N ALA A 61 -1.18 -5.82 0.66
CA ALA A 61 -0.68 -7.03 0.04
C ALA A 61 -0.70 -6.85 -1.49
N THR A 62 0.47 -6.87 -2.11
CA THR A 62 0.57 -6.85 -3.57
C THR A 62 0.30 -8.24 -4.12
N SER A 63 -0.46 -8.34 -5.20
CA SER A 63 -0.59 -9.59 -5.93
C SER A 63 0.74 -9.92 -6.63
N ASP A 64 1.16 -11.18 -6.60
CA ASP A 64 2.33 -11.66 -7.37
C ASP A 64 2.14 -11.50 -8.89
N ASN A 65 0.90 -11.31 -9.35
CA ASN A 65 0.55 -11.01 -10.74
C ASN A 65 0.43 -9.49 -10.96
N LEU A 66 1.43 -8.72 -10.53
CA LEU A 66 1.55 -7.35 -11.00
C LEU A 66 1.93 -7.42 -12.50
N GLU A 67 0.92 -7.57 -13.37
CA GLU A 67 1.02 -7.10 -14.75
C GLU A 67 1.28 -5.61 -14.60
N VAL A 68 2.56 -5.23 -14.67
CA VAL A 68 2.97 -3.83 -14.64
C VAL A 68 2.26 -3.20 -15.83
N ALA A 69 1.16 -2.51 -15.56
CA ALA A 69 0.49 -1.71 -16.55
C ALA A 69 1.47 -0.59 -16.88
N GLU A 70 2.34 -0.85 -17.85
CA GLU A 70 3.07 0.19 -18.55
C GLU A 70 2.00 1.17 -19.00
N PHE A 71 1.91 2.32 -18.32
CA PHE A 71 1.09 3.42 -18.79
C PHE A 71 1.76 3.94 -20.07
N GLU A 72 1.52 3.23 -21.18
CA GLU A 72 1.69 3.79 -22.51
C GLU A 72 0.76 4.97 -22.58
N THR A 73 1.36 6.16 -22.57
CA THR A 73 0.68 7.40 -22.84
C THR A 73 0.03 7.26 -24.21
N GLU A 74 -1.29 7.07 -24.24
CA GLU A 74 -2.06 6.76 -25.44
C GLU A 74 -1.77 7.78 -26.57
N LEU A 75 -1.05 7.35 -27.60
CA LEU A 75 -1.34 7.80 -28.96
C LEU A 75 -2.28 6.75 -29.58
N TYR A 76 -3.57 7.06 -29.53
CA TYR A 76 -4.66 6.54 -30.36
C TYR A 76 -4.51 5.11 -30.92
N GLY A 77 -5.18 4.15 -30.30
CA GLY A 77 -5.46 2.87 -30.92
C GLY A 77 -6.37 2.02 -30.05
N THR A 78 -7.63 1.87 -30.47
CA THR A 78 -8.64 1.02 -29.83
C THR A 78 -8.09 -0.36 -29.45
N SER A 79 -7.85 -0.59 -28.17
CA SER A 79 -7.56 -1.91 -27.63
C SER A 79 -8.73 -2.35 -26.74
N GLU A 80 -9.35 -3.46 -27.12
CA GLU A 80 -10.58 -3.97 -26.56
C GLU A 80 -10.43 -4.23 -25.06
N ALA A 81 -11.21 -3.54 -24.24
CA ALA A 81 -11.31 -3.81 -22.82
C ALA A 81 -11.74 -5.25 -22.61
N ARG A 82 -10.80 -6.12 -22.23
CA ARG A 82 -11.09 -7.51 -21.87
C ARG A 82 -11.95 -7.46 -20.61
N ALA A 83 -13.25 -7.65 -20.78
CA ALA A 83 -14.22 -7.64 -19.71
C ALA A 83 -13.81 -8.67 -18.64
N LEU A 84 -13.30 -8.20 -17.51
CA LEU A 84 -13.11 -9.01 -16.32
C LEU A 84 -14.50 -9.45 -15.88
N ALA A 85 -14.74 -10.77 -15.89
CA ALA A 85 -16.01 -11.32 -15.44
C ALA A 85 -16.25 -10.87 -13.98
N PRO A 86 -17.48 -10.44 -13.63
CA PRO A 86 -17.78 -10.00 -12.27
C PRO A 86 -17.53 -11.14 -11.29
N VAL A 87 -16.66 -10.90 -10.30
CA VAL A 87 -16.43 -11.81 -9.17
C VAL A 87 -17.75 -11.98 -8.43
N GLN A 88 -18.31 -13.19 -8.46
CA GLN A 88 -19.49 -13.55 -7.67
C GLN A 88 -19.08 -13.73 -6.22
N ILE A 89 -19.30 -12.73 -5.38
CA ILE A 89 -19.10 -12.85 -3.93
C ILE A 89 -20.29 -13.65 -3.38
N GLN A 90 -20.06 -14.92 -3.04
CA GLN A 90 -21.09 -15.71 -2.36
C GLN A 90 -21.28 -15.19 -0.93
N PRO A 91 -22.53 -15.06 -0.45
CA PRO A 91 -22.78 -14.67 0.94
C PRO A 91 -22.21 -15.73 1.89
N LEU A 92 -21.47 -15.27 2.91
CA LEU A 92 -20.94 -16.13 3.96
C LEU A 92 -22.10 -16.79 4.71
N ASP A 93 -22.27 -18.11 4.55
CA ASP A 93 -23.33 -18.86 5.23
C ASP A 93 -23.06 -18.87 6.74
N ARG A 94 -23.88 -18.15 7.50
CA ARG A 94 -23.77 -18.02 8.95
C ARG A 94 -23.91 -19.35 9.70
N ARG A 95 -24.37 -20.44 9.05
CA ARG A 95 -24.45 -21.76 9.69
C ARG A 95 -23.09 -22.45 9.86
N SER A 96 -22.05 -22.01 9.15
CA SER A 96 -20.74 -22.65 9.21
C SER A 96 -19.83 -22.13 10.33
N LEU A 97 -20.30 -21.18 11.15
CA LEU A 97 -19.56 -20.55 12.25
C LEU A 97 -19.86 -21.12 13.65
N VAL A 98 -20.63 -22.21 13.74
CA VAL A 98 -20.85 -22.93 14.99
C VAL A 98 -20.37 -24.37 14.82
N ALA A 99 -19.08 -24.58 15.08
CA ALA A 99 -18.50 -25.87 15.40
C ALA A 99 -17.48 -25.65 16.53
#